data_AF-A0A069I402-F1
#
_entry.id   AF-A0A069I402-F1
#
_cell.length_a   1.000
_cell.length_b   1.000
_cell.length_c   1.000
_cell.angle_alpha   90.00
_cell.angle_beta   90.00
_cell.angle_gamma   90.00
#
_symmetry.space_group_name_H-M   'P 1'
#
loop_
_entity.id
_entity.type
_entity.pdbx_description
1 polymer ?
#
loop_
_entity_poly.entity_id
_entity_poly.type
_entity_poly.pdbx_seq_one_letter_code
_entity_poly.pdbx_strand_id
1 'polypeptide(L)'
;MKIRLAVGTLAAISCLLGIDSLTSESSSEKENYPTSASLRRVITAPASSPQQGRIETTAPSHASLFEGAGLEGLRHHTDKITSDPALTPEQKFDFLWADFQDAGRRPIIAKFLLDTMRLLPLRATTERVSKIEDALYGSIHEQQVKRALVNLLASQYETNEALTLTEQSRLGVNPLVAATLAKAARSPDTEISHQAIIQYTRIGFFPDTLPILNAALSNGAISRAEYTRELGFLLPLIQEPEAQRLALHAITHSGVPGGHTAEDLATVVLLPYALSSLHSDTLSQIQKHLAENQPVFPDALATIDFLDLVRYSDWLSAIAAIEASLSGGSTIDRIATVVMQEGADPRGLLAVVASPAAEAVTRTLAQRGQTAAAQQKLALLSLEVPNDVAMARMIREAQDIIGRRPP
;
A
#
# COMPACT_ATOMS: atom_id res chain seq x y z
N MET A 1 -5.08 -26.15 24.32
CA MET A 1 -5.35 -24.75 24.73
C MET A 1 -5.85 -24.03 23.47
N LYS A 2 -7.15 -23.75 23.39
CA LYS A 2 -7.81 -23.20 22.18
C LYS A 2 -7.91 -21.67 22.33
N ILE A 3 -7.12 -20.92 21.56
CA ILE A 3 -7.25 -19.46 21.47
C ILE A 3 -8.36 -19.18 20.47
N ARG A 4 -9.47 -18.60 20.94
CA ARG A 4 -10.49 -17.99 20.07
C ARG A 4 -9.98 -16.60 19.70
N LEU A 5 -9.58 -16.39 18.45
CA LEU A 5 -9.36 -15.05 17.90
C LEU A 5 -10.72 -14.35 17.82
N ALA A 6 -10.83 -13.21 18.49
CA ALA A 6 -11.94 -12.30 18.32
C ALA A 6 -11.83 -11.64 16.94
N VAL A 7 -12.88 -11.82 16.14
CA VAL A 7 -13.13 -11.12 14.88
C VAL A 7 -13.39 -9.66 15.23
N GLY A 8 -12.40 -8.80 15.00
CA GLY A 8 -12.45 -7.38 15.39
C GLY A 8 -11.63 -6.45 14.49
N THR A 9 -11.40 -6.83 13.23
CA THR A 9 -10.54 -6.08 12.28
C THR A 9 -11.13 -6.05 10.87
N LEU A 10 -12.34 -5.47 10.73
CA LEU A 10 -12.99 -5.32 9.41
C LEU A 10 -13.59 -3.93 9.14
N ALA A 11 -13.23 -2.89 9.93
CA ALA A 11 -13.76 -1.54 9.73
C ALA A 11 -12.78 -0.54 9.06
N ALA A 12 -11.49 -0.88 8.88
CA ALA A 12 -10.50 0.08 8.36
C ALA A 12 -10.10 -0.15 6.88
N ILE A 13 -10.60 -1.20 6.22
CA ILE A 13 -10.24 -1.52 4.81
C ILE A 13 -11.25 -0.91 3.80
N SER A 14 -12.39 -0.37 4.26
CA SER A 14 -13.49 0.06 3.38
C SER A 14 -13.38 1.46 2.76
N CYS A 15 -12.29 2.23 2.97
CA CYS A 15 -12.17 3.59 2.40
C CYS A 15 -11.21 3.71 1.20
N LEU A 16 -10.69 2.60 0.65
CA LEU A 16 -9.80 2.61 -0.52
C LEU A 16 -10.48 2.23 -1.85
N LEU A 17 -11.81 2.27 -1.90
CA LEU A 17 -12.59 2.18 -3.14
C LEU A 17 -13.28 3.51 -3.39
N GLY A 18 -12.68 4.32 -4.26
CA GLY A 18 -13.25 5.58 -4.73
C GLY A 18 -14.61 5.34 -5.38
N ILE A 19 -15.65 5.86 -4.74
CA ILE A 19 -16.95 6.09 -5.35
C ILE A 19 -16.92 7.51 -5.91
N ASP A 20 -16.79 7.61 -7.24
CA ASP A 20 -17.09 8.82 -7.99
C ASP A 20 -18.54 9.23 -7.69
N SER A 21 -18.70 10.32 -6.95
CA SER A 21 -19.99 10.98 -6.78
C SER A 21 -20.04 12.22 -7.67
N LEU A 22 -20.61 12.03 -8.85
CA LEU A 22 -21.10 13.08 -9.74
C LEU A 22 -22.14 13.93 -9.00
N THR A 23 -21.80 15.18 -8.68
CA THR A 23 -22.79 16.28 -8.63
C THR A 23 -22.10 17.59 -9.03
N SER A 24 -22.30 18.00 -10.28
CA SER A 24 -22.03 19.36 -10.73
C SER A 24 -23.36 20.13 -10.72
N GLU A 25 -23.52 21.09 -9.81
CA GLU A 25 -24.42 22.21 -10.04
C GLU A 25 -23.63 23.52 -9.95
N SER A 26 -23.76 24.27 -11.04
CA SER A 26 -23.21 25.57 -11.30
C SER A 26 -23.77 26.62 -10.34
N SER A 27 -22.92 27.49 -9.81
CA SER A 27 -23.25 28.91 -9.72
C SER A 27 -21.98 29.74 -9.83
N SER A 28 -21.98 30.55 -10.88
CA SER A 28 -21.02 31.62 -11.13
C SER A 28 -21.36 32.80 -10.22
N GLU A 29 -20.40 33.33 -9.48
CA GLU A 29 -20.47 34.74 -9.12
C GLU A 29 -19.06 35.35 -9.05
N LYS A 30 -18.96 36.48 -9.75
CA LYS A 30 -17.78 37.30 -9.96
C LYS A 30 -17.58 38.19 -8.75
N GLU A 31 -16.34 38.43 -8.34
CA GLU A 31 -15.97 39.77 -7.85
C GLU A 31 -14.46 40.04 -7.95
N ASN A 32 -14.16 41.33 -8.12
CA ASN A 32 -12.93 41.92 -8.64
C ASN A 32 -11.95 42.39 -7.54
N TYR A 33 -10.63 42.20 -7.76
CA TYR A 33 -9.43 43.05 -7.50
C TYR A 33 -9.27 43.85 -6.17
N PRO A 34 -8.07 44.37 -5.76
CA PRO A 34 -6.80 44.54 -6.49
C PRO A 34 -5.46 44.17 -5.77
N THR A 35 -4.46 43.91 -6.61
CA THR A 35 -3.06 44.38 -6.63
C THR A 35 -2.33 44.81 -5.34
N SER A 36 -1.13 44.25 -5.12
CA SER A 36 0.06 45.01 -4.69
C SER A 36 1.37 44.40 -5.22
N ALA A 37 2.07 45.22 -6.00
CA ALA A 37 3.50 45.21 -6.38
C ALA A 37 4.42 45.12 -5.14
N SER A 38 5.72 44.82 -5.15
CA SER A 38 6.77 44.52 -6.15
C SER A 38 8.01 44.08 -5.33
N LEU A 39 8.86 43.19 -5.86
CA LEU A 39 10.30 43.47 -5.96
C LEU A 39 11.05 42.40 -6.79
N ARG A 40 11.74 42.92 -7.80
CA ARG A 40 12.58 42.24 -8.79
C ARG A 40 13.83 41.62 -8.15
N ARG A 41 14.26 40.48 -8.67
CA ARG A 41 15.66 40.30 -9.11
C ARG A 41 15.72 39.48 -10.40
N VAL A 42 16.53 40.02 -11.30
CA VAL A 42 16.74 39.65 -12.69
C VAL A 42 17.89 38.66 -12.76
N ILE A 43 17.69 37.49 -13.37
CA ILE A 43 18.76 36.76 -14.06
C ILE A 43 18.18 36.27 -15.40
N THR A 44 18.82 36.73 -16.47
CA THR A 44 18.53 36.51 -17.88
C THR A 44 19.02 35.15 -18.39
N ALA A 45 18.17 34.42 -19.12
CA ALA A 45 18.54 33.39 -20.09
C ALA A 45 17.41 33.26 -21.16
N PRO A 46 17.69 32.74 -22.37
CA PRO A 46 17.12 33.28 -23.60
C PRO A 46 15.84 32.59 -24.12
N ALA A 47 15.14 33.40 -24.92
CA ALA A 47 13.99 33.18 -25.80
C ALA A 47 13.61 31.73 -26.20
N SER A 48 12.37 31.38 -25.86
CA SER A 48 11.57 30.36 -26.54
C SER A 48 10.21 30.97 -26.93
N SER A 49 9.82 30.71 -28.18
CA SER A 49 8.63 31.23 -28.87
C SER A 49 7.32 30.83 -28.19
N PRO A 50 6.25 31.66 -28.25
CA PRO A 50 4.95 31.28 -27.69
C PRO A 50 4.21 30.34 -28.65
N GLN A 51 4.08 29.07 -28.28
CA GLN A 51 3.02 28.21 -28.83
C GLN A 51 1.73 28.48 -28.05
N GLN A 52 0.72 28.94 -28.77
CA GLN A 52 -0.66 29.06 -28.29
C GLN A 52 -1.17 27.67 -27.87
N GLY A 53 -1.51 27.53 -26.59
CA GLY A 53 -2.21 26.37 -26.06
C GLY A 53 -3.59 26.25 -26.69
N ARG A 54 -3.75 25.26 -27.56
CA ARG A 54 -5.04 24.75 -27.99
C ARG A 54 -5.52 23.81 -26.88
N ILE A 55 -6.53 24.23 -26.11
CA ILE A 55 -7.28 23.32 -25.25
C ILE A 55 -8.07 22.42 -26.20
N GLU A 56 -7.54 21.23 -26.48
CA GLU A 56 -8.31 20.15 -27.09
C GLU A 56 -9.18 19.54 -26.02
N THR A 57 -10.44 19.98 -25.98
CA THR A 57 -11.52 19.25 -25.34
C THR A 57 -11.67 17.92 -26.09
N THR A 58 -10.94 16.89 -25.68
CA THR A 58 -11.10 15.53 -26.20
C THR A 58 -12.49 15.03 -25.83
N ALA A 59 -13.42 15.15 -26.78
CA ALA A 59 -14.66 14.38 -26.76
C ALA A 59 -14.31 12.88 -26.71
N PRO A 60 -15.06 12.06 -25.96
CA PRO A 60 -14.82 10.62 -25.92
C PRO A 60 -14.87 10.06 -27.35
N SER A 61 -13.81 9.34 -27.72
CA SER A 61 -13.70 8.63 -28.98
C SER A 61 -14.96 7.79 -29.21
N HIS A 62 -15.55 7.84 -30.42
CA HIS A 62 -16.69 7.01 -30.78
C HIS A 62 -16.48 5.51 -30.46
N ALA A 63 -15.24 5.02 -30.44
CA ALA A 63 -14.93 3.64 -30.05
C ALA A 63 -15.28 3.31 -28.60
N SER A 64 -15.12 4.23 -27.64
CA SER A 64 -15.41 3.98 -26.22
C SER A 64 -16.91 3.90 -25.93
N LEU A 65 -17.73 4.59 -26.73
CA LEU A 65 -19.19 4.54 -26.62
C LEU A 65 -19.77 3.22 -27.16
N PHE A 66 -19.17 2.65 -28.22
CA PHE A 66 -19.57 1.34 -28.75
C PHE A 66 -19.14 0.18 -27.84
N GLU A 67 -18.00 0.29 -27.15
CA GLU A 67 -17.58 -0.71 -26.17
C GLU A 67 -18.46 -0.71 -24.90
N GLY A 68 -18.99 0.44 -24.48
CA GLY A 68 -19.85 0.54 -23.29
C GLY A 68 -21.13 -0.29 -23.38
N ALA A 69 -21.86 -0.19 -24.50
CA ALA A 69 -23.06 -1.01 -24.74
C ALA A 69 -22.73 -2.51 -24.89
N GLY A 70 -21.56 -2.82 -25.44
CA GLY A 70 -21.05 -4.21 -25.50
C GLY A 70 -20.65 -4.76 -24.13
N LEU A 71 -20.15 -3.91 -23.24
CA LEU A 71 -19.70 -4.30 -21.90
C LEU A 71 -20.87 -4.63 -20.97
N GLU A 72 -22.01 -3.93 -21.05
CA GLU A 72 -23.20 -4.27 -20.25
C GLU A 72 -23.78 -5.63 -20.64
N GLY A 73 -23.91 -5.88 -21.95
CA GLY A 73 -24.34 -7.19 -22.45
C GLY A 73 -23.37 -8.31 -22.04
N LEU A 74 -22.07 -8.04 -22.11
CA LEU A 74 -21.05 -8.97 -21.64
C LEU A 74 -21.11 -9.19 -20.13
N ARG A 75 -21.31 -8.14 -19.31
CA ARG A 75 -21.47 -8.27 -17.85
C ARG A 75 -22.62 -9.20 -17.53
N HIS A 76 -23.78 -9.01 -18.16
CA HIS A 76 -24.91 -9.91 -17.95
C HIS A 76 -24.60 -11.36 -18.37
N HIS A 77 -23.89 -11.55 -19.48
CA HIS A 77 -23.44 -12.87 -19.93
C HIS A 77 -22.45 -13.52 -18.94
N THR A 78 -21.45 -12.78 -18.49
CA THR A 78 -20.46 -13.19 -17.51
C THR A 78 -21.09 -13.49 -16.16
N ASP A 79 -22.07 -12.68 -15.71
CA ASP A 79 -22.83 -12.93 -14.49
C ASP A 79 -23.61 -14.25 -14.59
N LYS A 80 -24.20 -14.51 -15.76
CA LYS A 80 -24.88 -15.78 -16.04
C LYS A 80 -23.90 -16.96 -15.94
N ILE A 81 -22.71 -16.87 -16.54
CA ILE A 81 -21.69 -17.93 -16.44
C ILE A 81 -21.23 -18.11 -14.99
N THR A 82 -20.87 -17.03 -14.30
CA THR A 82 -20.26 -17.08 -12.98
C THR A 82 -21.24 -17.52 -11.89
N SER A 83 -22.52 -17.17 -12.04
CA SER A 83 -23.58 -17.53 -11.11
C SER A 83 -24.26 -18.87 -11.41
N ASP A 84 -23.98 -19.50 -12.56
CA ASP A 84 -24.54 -20.82 -12.89
C ASP A 84 -24.01 -21.89 -11.93
N PRO A 85 -24.85 -22.54 -11.11
CA PRO A 85 -24.41 -23.60 -10.20
C PRO A 85 -24.14 -24.93 -10.93
N ALA A 86 -24.59 -25.08 -12.17
CA ALA A 86 -24.35 -26.29 -12.97
C ALA A 86 -22.94 -26.33 -13.57
N LEU A 87 -22.25 -25.19 -13.63
CA LEU A 87 -20.89 -25.09 -14.16
C LEU A 87 -19.84 -25.22 -13.05
N THR A 88 -18.84 -26.06 -13.26
CA THR A 88 -17.66 -26.09 -12.37
C THR A 88 -16.78 -24.84 -12.58
N PRO A 89 -15.90 -24.49 -11.62
CA PRO A 89 -14.96 -23.39 -11.81
C PRO A 89 -14.14 -23.50 -13.11
N GLU A 90 -13.69 -24.70 -13.46
CA GLU A 90 -12.93 -24.98 -14.68
C GLU A 90 -13.75 -24.69 -15.94
N GLN A 91 -15.00 -25.14 -15.97
CA GLN A 91 -15.90 -24.87 -17.10
C GLN A 91 -16.17 -23.37 -17.24
N LYS A 92 -16.37 -22.66 -16.13
CA LYS A 92 -16.53 -21.19 -16.12
C LYS A 92 -15.29 -20.51 -16.71
N PHE A 93 -14.10 -20.96 -16.31
CA PHE A 93 -12.85 -20.43 -16.86
C PHE A 93 -12.75 -20.68 -18.37
N ASP A 94 -13.08 -21.87 -18.86
CA ASP A 94 -12.99 -22.19 -20.28
C ASP A 94 -13.95 -21.37 -21.15
N PHE A 95 -15.19 -21.14 -20.68
CA PHE A 95 -16.12 -20.23 -21.36
C PHE A 95 -15.58 -18.80 -21.42
N LEU A 96 -15.15 -18.25 -20.27
CA LEU A 96 -14.61 -16.89 -20.21
C LEU A 96 -13.31 -16.75 -21.01
N TRP A 97 -12.50 -17.81 -21.10
CA TRP A 97 -11.30 -17.81 -21.91
C TRP A 97 -11.60 -17.79 -23.40
N ALA A 98 -12.62 -18.52 -23.86
CA ALA A 98 -13.07 -18.46 -25.25
C ALA A 98 -13.53 -17.04 -25.61
N ASP A 99 -14.35 -16.42 -24.75
CA ASP A 99 -14.78 -15.02 -24.91
C ASP A 99 -13.58 -14.05 -24.96
N PHE A 100 -12.55 -14.31 -24.16
CA PHE A 100 -11.32 -13.52 -24.13
C PHE A 100 -10.54 -13.63 -25.44
N GLN A 101 -10.43 -14.83 -26.02
CA GLN A 101 -9.77 -15.03 -27.32
C GLN A 101 -10.48 -14.26 -28.43
N ASP A 102 -11.82 -14.22 -28.41
CA ASP A 102 -12.64 -13.45 -29.35
C ASP A 102 -12.62 -11.93 -29.06
N ALA A 103 -12.13 -11.53 -27.89
CA ALA A 103 -11.98 -10.13 -27.48
C ALA A 103 -10.63 -9.51 -27.84
N GLY A 104 -9.77 -10.17 -28.61
CA GLY A 104 -8.37 -9.75 -28.82
C GLY A 104 -8.12 -8.32 -29.32
N ARG A 105 -9.15 -7.63 -29.87
CA ARG A 105 -9.09 -6.22 -30.30
C ARG A 105 -9.89 -5.25 -29.41
N ARG A 106 -10.47 -5.72 -28.31
CA ARG A 106 -11.36 -4.98 -27.40
C ARG A 106 -10.77 -5.03 -26.00
N PRO A 107 -9.81 -4.15 -25.69
CA PRO A 107 -8.93 -4.32 -24.54
C PRO A 107 -9.65 -4.12 -23.20
N ILE A 108 -10.70 -3.27 -23.14
CA ILE A 108 -11.55 -3.10 -21.95
C ILE A 108 -12.29 -4.41 -21.63
N ILE A 109 -12.89 -5.02 -22.65
CA ILE A 109 -13.60 -6.31 -22.53
C ILE A 109 -12.63 -7.43 -22.15
N ALA A 110 -11.49 -7.52 -22.83
CA ALA A 110 -10.48 -8.54 -22.55
C ALA A 110 -9.97 -8.45 -21.10
N LYS A 111 -9.69 -7.22 -20.62
CA LYS A 111 -9.30 -6.99 -19.23
C LYS A 111 -10.41 -7.41 -18.25
N PHE A 112 -11.66 -7.03 -18.50
CA PHE A 112 -12.80 -7.42 -17.65
C PHE A 112 -12.93 -8.95 -17.51
N LEU A 113 -12.78 -9.68 -18.62
CA LEU A 113 -12.84 -11.14 -18.62
C LEU A 113 -11.70 -11.75 -17.81
N LEU A 114 -10.47 -11.27 -17.97
CA LEU A 114 -9.30 -11.72 -17.21
C LEU A 114 -9.44 -11.43 -15.70
N ASP A 115 -9.91 -10.23 -15.35
CA ASP A 115 -10.17 -9.85 -13.95
C ASP A 115 -11.25 -10.75 -13.33
N THR A 116 -12.28 -11.13 -14.11
CA THR A 116 -13.32 -12.06 -13.67
C THR A 116 -12.75 -13.47 -13.47
N MET A 117 -11.97 -13.98 -14.41
CA MET A 117 -11.33 -15.30 -14.31
C MET A 117 -10.45 -15.43 -13.05
N ARG A 118 -9.80 -14.32 -12.63
CA ARG A 118 -8.98 -14.27 -11.42
C ARG A 118 -9.76 -14.53 -10.13
N LEU A 119 -11.07 -14.27 -10.12
CA LEU A 119 -11.93 -14.43 -8.94
C LEU A 119 -12.50 -15.85 -8.82
N LEU A 120 -12.30 -16.71 -9.82
CA LEU A 120 -12.75 -18.09 -9.78
C LEU A 120 -11.85 -18.92 -8.85
N PRO A 121 -12.42 -19.81 -8.00
CA PRO A 121 -11.64 -20.68 -7.12
C PRO A 121 -11.04 -21.85 -7.92
N LEU A 122 -10.10 -21.55 -8.80
CA LEU A 122 -9.49 -22.50 -9.72
C LEU A 122 -8.31 -23.21 -9.05
N ARG A 123 -8.27 -24.54 -9.17
CA ARG A 123 -7.04 -25.29 -8.88
C ARG A 123 -6.03 -25.06 -9.98
N ALA A 124 -4.79 -24.70 -9.65
CA ALA A 124 -3.78 -24.38 -10.64
C ALA A 124 -3.32 -25.63 -11.41
N THR A 125 -3.14 -25.51 -12.73
CA THR A 125 -2.70 -26.61 -13.60
C THR A 125 -1.64 -26.13 -14.59
N THR A 126 -0.76 -27.04 -15.02
CA THR A 126 0.30 -26.75 -16.01
C THR A 126 -0.28 -26.24 -17.32
N GLU A 127 -1.39 -26.83 -17.77
CA GLU A 127 -2.09 -26.42 -18.98
C GLU A 127 -2.56 -24.97 -18.89
N ARG A 128 -3.17 -24.58 -17.76
CA ARG A 128 -3.66 -23.21 -17.60
C ARG A 128 -2.53 -22.19 -17.53
N VAL A 129 -1.45 -22.51 -16.81
CA VAL A 129 -0.28 -21.64 -16.75
C VAL A 129 0.34 -21.46 -18.14
N SER A 130 0.48 -22.54 -18.91
CA SER A 130 0.99 -22.49 -20.29
C SER A 130 0.07 -21.66 -21.19
N LYS A 131 -1.25 -21.85 -21.08
CA LYS A 131 -2.26 -21.10 -21.85
C LYS A 131 -2.22 -19.59 -21.56
N ILE A 132 -1.99 -19.19 -20.30
CA ILE A 132 -1.79 -17.80 -19.91
C ILE A 132 -0.45 -17.26 -20.43
N GLU A 133 0.62 -18.04 -20.32
CA GLU A 133 1.94 -17.68 -20.83
C GLU A 133 1.92 -17.44 -22.35
N ASP A 134 1.30 -18.35 -23.11
CA ASP A 134 1.15 -18.25 -24.56
C ASP A 134 0.37 -17.00 -24.94
N ALA A 135 -0.70 -16.66 -24.21
CA ALA A 135 -1.44 -15.41 -24.43
C ALA A 135 -0.60 -14.17 -24.10
N LEU A 136 0.25 -14.22 -23.06
CA LEU A 136 1.10 -13.10 -22.65
C LEU A 136 2.18 -12.78 -23.70
N TYR A 137 2.76 -13.80 -24.34
CA TYR A 137 3.87 -13.63 -25.30
C TYR A 137 3.47 -13.75 -26.78
N GLY A 138 2.35 -14.42 -27.09
CA GLY A 138 1.93 -14.73 -28.46
C GLY A 138 1.01 -13.70 -29.11
N SER A 139 0.50 -12.73 -28.36
CA SER A 139 -0.56 -11.82 -28.80
C SER A 139 -0.10 -10.36 -29.00
N ILE A 140 -0.80 -9.64 -29.88
CA ILE A 140 -0.69 -8.18 -30.04
C ILE A 140 -1.62 -7.49 -29.01
N HIS A 141 -1.69 -8.02 -27.79
CA HIS A 141 -2.53 -7.42 -26.75
C HIS A 141 -1.97 -6.07 -26.31
N GLU A 142 -2.87 -5.13 -26.04
CA GLU A 142 -2.51 -3.86 -25.40
C GLU A 142 -1.95 -4.09 -24.01
N GLN A 143 -1.15 -3.12 -23.53
CA GLN A 143 -0.44 -3.18 -22.25
C GLN A 143 -1.36 -3.52 -21.07
N GLN A 144 -2.56 -2.93 -21.00
CA GLN A 144 -3.51 -3.19 -19.92
C GLN A 144 -3.99 -4.65 -19.85
N VAL A 145 -4.12 -5.31 -21.01
CA VAL A 145 -4.49 -6.73 -21.10
C VAL A 145 -3.31 -7.61 -20.67
N LYS A 146 -2.09 -7.26 -21.08
CA LYS A 146 -0.88 -7.96 -20.64
C LYS A 146 -0.69 -7.88 -19.13
N ARG A 147 -0.90 -6.71 -18.50
CA ARG A 147 -0.87 -6.57 -17.04
C ARG A 147 -1.93 -7.45 -16.36
N ALA A 148 -3.14 -7.55 -16.94
CA ALA A 148 -4.19 -8.43 -16.43
C ALA A 148 -3.83 -9.93 -16.57
N LEU A 149 -3.16 -10.33 -17.66
CA LEU A 149 -2.63 -11.68 -17.83
C LEU A 149 -1.58 -12.02 -16.76
N VAL A 150 -0.68 -11.08 -16.43
CA VAL A 150 0.29 -11.24 -15.34
C VAL A 150 -0.42 -11.43 -13.99
N ASN A 151 -1.50 -10.68 -13.74
CA ASN A 151 -2.30 -10.85 -12.52
C ASN A 151 -3.02 -12.19 -12.46
N LEU A 152 -3.55 -12.66 -13.59
CA LEU A 152 -4.20 -13.97 -13.69
C LEU A 152 -3.19 -15.10 -13.53
N LEU A 153 -1.96 -14.94 -14.04
CA LEU A 153 -0.86 -15.87 -13.82
C LEU A 153 -0.49 -15.94 -12.33
N ALA A 154 -0.33 -14.79 -11.68
CA ALA A 154 0.00 -14.72 -10.26
C ALA A 154 -1.09 -15.36 -9.38
N SER A 155 -2.36 -15.25 -9.75
CA SER A 155 -3.44 -15.91 -9.01
C SER A 155 -3.46 -17.43 -9.15
N GLN A 156 -2.63 -18.01 -10.03
CA GLN A 156 -2.43 -19.47 -10.08
C GLN A 156 -1.41 -19.94 -9.03
N TYR A 157 -0.76 -19.04 -8.29
CA TYR A 157 0.13 -19.42 -7.20
C TYR A 157 -0.69 -19.89 -5.99
N GLU A 158 -0.58 -21.17 -5.65
CA GLU A 158 -1.31 -21.78 -4.54
C GLU A 158 -0.69 -21.37 -3.19
N THR A 159 -1.49 -20.76 -2.33
CA THR A 159 -1.09 -20.38 -0.96
C THR A 159 -1.73 -21.31 0.08
N ASN A 160 -0.94 -21.75 1.06
CA ASN A 160 -1.45 -22.50 2.20
C ASN A 160 -0.76 -22.00 3.48
N GLU A 161 -1.53 -21.32 4.34
CA GLU A 161 -1.05 -20.70 5.57
C GLU A 161 -0.43 -21.69 6.56
N ALA A 162 -0.73 -22.99 6.44
CA ALA A 162 -0.12 -24.03 7.28
C ALA A 162 1.30 -24.42 6.85
N LEU A 163 1.76 -23.96 5.68
CA LEU A 163 3.05 -24.33 5.10
C LEU A 163 4.03 -23.16 5.14
N THR A 164 5.31 -23.48 5.31
CA THR A 164 6.40 -22.50 5.17
C THR A 164 6.49 -22.00 3.72
N LEU A 165 7.07 -20.82 3.49
CA LEU A 165 7.27 -20.29 2.13
C LEU A 165 8.05 -21.25 1.22
N THR A 166 9.05 -21.95 1.77
CA THR A 166 9.81 -22.96 1.04
C THR A 166 8.93 -24.13 0.60
N GLU A 167 8.05 -24.62 1.47
CA GLU A 167 7.11 -25.69 1.13
C GLU A 167 6.06 -25.20 0.12
N GLN A 168 5.52 -23.99 0.31
CA GLN A 168 4.59 -23.36 -0.62
C GLN A 168 5.19 -23.24 -2.03
N SER A 169 6.45 -22.83 -2.15
CA SER A 169 7.12 -22.71 -3.46
C SER A 169 7.22 -24.03 -4.24
N ARG A 170 7.05 -25.17 -3.56
CA ARG A 170 7.11 -26.52 -4.15
C ARG A 170 5.73 -27.14 -4.37
N LEU A 171 4.64 -26.46 -3.98
CA LEU A 171 3.29 -26.98 -4.16
C LEU A 171 2.89 -26.99 -5.63
N GLY A 172 2.34 -28.13 -6.07
CA GLY A 172 1.67 -28.25 -7.36
C GLY A 172 2.46 -27.62 -8.50
N VAL A 173 1.91 -26.55 -9.07
CA VAL A 173 2.49 -25.81 -10.22
C VAL A 173 3.17 -24.49 -9.83
N ASN A 174 3.34 -24.20 -8.54
CA ASN A 174 3.98 -22.97 -8.06
C ASN A 174 5.40 -22.75 -8.62
N PRO A 175 6.27 -23.77 -8.77
CA PRO A 175 7.56 -23.57 -9.43
C PRO A 175 7.42 -23.02 -10.86
N LEU A 176 6.41 -23.49 -11.61
CA LEU A 176 6.15 -23.03 -12.97
C LEU A 176 5.60 -21.60 -12.96
N VAL A 177 4.63 -21.28 -12.09
CA VAL A 177 4.09 -19.92 -11.96
C VAL A 177 5.20 -18.92 -11.61
N ALA A 178 6.04 -19.26 -10.62
CA ALA A 178 7.16 -18.43 -10.22
C ALA A 178 8.17 -18.25 -11.36
N ALA A 179 8.50 -19.32 -12.10
CA ALA A 179 9.39 -19.23 -13.25
C ALA A 179 8.82 -18.36 -14.38
N THR A 180 7.54 -18.49 -14.70
CA THR A 180 6.88 -17.67 -15.74
C THR A 180 6.77 -16.21 -15.31
N LEU A 181 6.48 -15.91 -14.03
CA LEU A 181 6.53 -14.55 -13.49
C LEU A 181 7.95 -13.98 -13.52
N ALA A 182 8.96 -14.77 -13.15
CA ALA A 182 10.36 -14.36 -13.22
C ALA A 182 10.82 -14.08 -14.66
N LYS A 183 10.30 -14.83 -15.65
CA LYS A 183 10.50 -14.56 -17.07
C LYS A 183 9.83 -13.24 -17.48
N ALA A 184 8.58 -13.01 -17.07
CA ALA A 184 7.85 -11.78 -17.36
C ALA A 184 8.48 -10.55 -16.71
N ALA A 185 9.02 -10.69 -15.49
CA ALA A 185 9.74 -9.64 -14.78
C ALA A 185 11.03 -9.21 -15.50
N ARG A 186 11.62 -10.11 -16.32
CA ARG A 186 12.78 -9.81 -17.18
C ARG A 186 12.39 -9.35 -18.59
N SER A 187 11.11 -9.11 -18.84
CA SER A 187 10.64 -8.64 -20.13
C SER A 187 11.30 -7.30 -20.49
N PRO A 188 11.66 -7.07 -21.77
CA PRO A 188 12.05 -5.74 -22.24
C PRO A 188 10.88 -4.76 -22.29
N ASP A 189 9.64 -5.25 -22.25
CA ASP A 189 8.43 -4.44 -22.07
C ASP A 189 8.34 -4.02 -20.60
N THR A 190 8.65 -2.75 -20.32
CA THR A 190 8.75 -2.20 -18.95
C THR A 190 7.45 -2.36 -18.18
N GLU A 191 6.30 -2.41 -18.86
CA GLU A 191 5.00 -2.52 -18.20
C GLU A 191 4.67 -3.96 -17.79
N ILE A 192 5.05 -4.93 -18.61
CA ILE A 192 5.00 -6.34 -18.22
C ILE A 192 5.98 -6.58 -17.08
N SER A 193 7.20 -6.05 -17.23
CA SER A 193 8.26 -6.18 -16.22
C SER A 193 7.79 -5.60 -14.89
N HIS A 194 7.33 -4.35 -14.85
CA HIS A 194 6.78 -3.69 -13.67
C HIS A 194 5.73 -4.55 -12.98
N GLN A 195 4.66 -4.93 -13.68
CA GLN A 195 3.57 -5.70 -13.09
C GLN A 195 4.04 -7.06 -12.57
N ALA A 196 4.91 -7.75 -13.33
CA ALA A 196 5.40 -9.07 -12.97
C ALA A 196 6.31 -9.02 -11.75
N ILE A 197 7.13 -7.98 -11.59
CA ILE A 197 7.95 -7.78 -10.39
C ILE A 197 7.08 -7.67 -9.15
N ILE A 198 6.08 -6.79 -9.17
CA ILE A 198 5.19 -6.58 -8.02
C ILE A 198 4.48 -7.88 -7.63
N GLN A 199 4.05 -8.70 -8.60
CA GLN A 199 3.47 -10.00 -8.29
C GLN A 199 4.50 -11.00 -7.78
N TYR A 200 5.68 -11.04 -8.39
CA TYR A 200 6.75 -11.97 -8.07
C TYR A 200 7.32 -11.78 -6.66
N THR A 201 7.51 -10.53 -6.23
CA THR A 201 7.97 -10.20 -4.88
C THR A 201 6.91 -10.49 -3.81
N ARG A 202 5.63 -10.38 -4.15
CA ARG A 202 4.52 -10.66 -3.23
C ARG A 202 4.30 -12.15 -2.96
N ILE A 203 4.64 -13.02 -3.90
CA ILE A 203 4.52 -14.47 -3.70
C ILE A 203 5.70 -15.06 -2.91
N GLY A 204 6.84 -14.36 -2.81
CA GLY A 204 7.94 -14.76 -1.94
C GLY A 204 9.31 -14.22 -2.34
N PHE A 205 10.33 -14.72 -1.63
CA PHE A 205 11.74 -14.44 -1.89
C PHE A 205 12.45 -15.66 -2.48
N PHE A 206 12.78 -15.59 -3.76
CA PHE A 206 13.50 -16.60 -4.54
C PHE A 206 14.96 -16.21 -4.82
N PRO A 207 15.83 -17.16 -5.22
CA PRO A 207 17.25 -16.89 -5.47
C PRO A 207 17.53 -15.76 -6.47
N ASP A 208 16.65 -15.54 -7.44
CA ASP A 208 16.78 -14.54 -8.49
C ASP A 208 15.98 -13.25 -8.25
N THR A 209 15.34 -13.10 -7.09
CA THR A 209 14.56 -11.90 -6.74
C THR A 209 15.38 -10.62 -6.74
N LEU A 210 16.54 -10.62 -6.09
CA LEU A 210 17.42 -9.45 -6.06
C LEU A 210 17.98 -9.10 -7.44
N PRO A 211 18.52 -10.07 -8.24
CA PRO A 211 18.88 -9.81 -9.63
C PRO A 211 17.75 -9.21 -10.47
N ILE A 212 16.52 -9.71 -10.35
CA ILE A 212 15.35 -9.21 -11.07
C ILE A 212 15.04 -7.76 -10.66
N LEU A 213 14.96 -7.48 -9.36
CA LEU A 213 14.70 -6.13 -8.85
C LEU A 213 15.77 -5.13 -9.31
N ASN A 214 17.04 -5.51 -9.25
CA ASN A 214 18.14 -4.66 -9.69
C ASN A 214 18.10 -4.39 -11.20
N ALA A 215 17.80 -5.41 -12.01
CA ALA A 215 17.65 -5.27 -13.45
C ALA A 215 16.47 -4.35 -13.81
N ALA A 216 15.36 -4.48 -13.09
CA ALA A 216 14.17 -3.66 -13.26
C ALA A 216 14.36 -2.19 -12.85
N LEU A 217 15.12 -1.95 -11.78
CA LEU A 217 15.52 -0.60 -11.42
C LEU A 217 16.43 0.00 -12.50
N SER A 218 17.36 -0.81 -13.02
CA SER A 218 18.35 -0.35 -14.01
C SER A 218 17.75 -0.07 -15.38
N ASN A 219 16.74 -0.85 -15.81
CA ASN A 219 16.05 -0.66 -17.08
C ASN A 219 14.87 0.34 -17.00
N GLY A 220 14.58 0.87 -15.80
CA GLY A 220 13.49 1.82 -15.56
C GLY A 220 12.09 1.22 -15.52
N ALA A 221 11.96 -0.11 -15.40
CA ALA A 221 10.67 -0.76 -15.20
C ALA A 221 10.06 -0.41 -13.83
N ILE A 222 10.87 -0.20 -12.80
CA ILE A 222 10.42 0.29 -11.49
C ILE A 222 11.21 1.53 -11.07
N SER A 223 10.56 2.42 -10.33
CA SER A 223 11.21 3.57 -9.69
C SER A 223 12.05 3.15 -8.48
N ARG A 224 12.92 4.05 -8.00
CA ARG A 224 13.68 3.84 -6.76
C ARG A 224 12.76 3.64 -5.55
N ALA A 225 11.65 4.37 -5.48
CA ALA A 225 10.68 4.25 -4.39
C ALA A 225 9.95 2.90 -4.41
N GLU A 226 9.61 2.39 -5.59
CA GLU A 226 9.05 1.04 -5.72
C GLU A 226 10.08 -0.02 -5.37
N TYR A 227 11.33 0.13 -5.84
CA TYR A 227 12.43 -0.76 -5.47
C TYR A 227 12.62 -0.85 -3.95
N THR A 228 12.64 0.28 -3.24
CA THR A 228 12.77 0.28 -1.77
C THR A 228 11.58 -0.37 -1.09
N ARG A 229 10.36 -0.13 -1.57
CA ARG A 229 9.14 -0.70 -1.02
C ARG A 229 9.11 -2.22 -1.18
N GLU A 230 9.43 -2.72 -2.37
CA GLU A 230 9.46 -4.15 -2.64
C GLU A 230 10.59 -4.84 -1.85
N LEU A 231 11.79 -4.22 -1.75
CA LEU A 231 12.83 -4.73 -0.86
C LEU A 231 12.41 -4.73 0.61
N GLY A 232 11.71 -3.69 1.06
CA GLY A 232 11.17 -3.61 2.42
C GLY A 232 10.22 -4.76 2.71
N PHE A 233 9.28 -5.05 1.81
CA PHE A 233 8.37 -6.19 1.93
C PHE A 233 9.11 -7.53 1.99
N LEU A 234 10.17 -7.70 1.21
CA LEU A 234 10.98 -8.91 1.18
C LEU A 234 11.92 -9.05 2.38
N LEU A 235 12.24 -7.95 3.08
CA LEU A 235 13.25 -7.93 4.14
C LEU A 235 13.03 -8.99 5.22
N PRO A 236 11.81 -9.20 5.76
CA PRO A 236 11.56 -10.25 6.75
C PRO A 236 11.59 -11.67 6.17
N LEU A 237 11.56 -11.83 4.84
CA LEU A 237 11.61 -13.14 4.18
C LEU A 237 13.04 -13.64 3.97
N ILE A 238 14.02 -12.74 4.02
CA ILE A 238 15.45 -13.04 3.87
C ILE A 238 15.97 -13.72 5.13
N GLN A 239 16.31 -15.01 5.02
CA GLN A 239 16.80 -15.80 6.16
C GLN A 239 18.24 -15.48 6.54
N GLU A 240 19.09 -15.21 5.54
CA GLU A 240 20.52 -14.96 5.75
C GLU A 240 20.75 -13.56 6.34
N PRO A 241 21.33 -13.43 7.55
CA PRO A 241 21.50 -12.14 8.22
C PRO A 241 22.23 -11.09 7.39
N GLU A 242 23.30 -11.53 6.71
CA GLU A 242 24.12 -10.64 5.88
C GLU A 242 23.35 -10.14 4.65
N ALA A 243 22.56 -11.00 4.02
CA ALA A 243 21.71 -10.59 2.89
C ALA A 243 20.61 -9.62 3.35
N GLN A 244 20.05 -9.82 4.54
CA GLN A 244 19.07 -8.91 5.13
C GLN A 244 19.71 -7.54 5.43
N ARG A 245 20.92 -7.52 5.98
CA ARG A 245 21.70 -6.29 6.21
C ARG A 245 21.99 -5.54 4.90
N LEU A 246 22.41 -6.25 3.85
CA LEU A 246 22.66 -5.65 2.54
C LEU A 246 21.38 -5.10 1.90
N ALA A 247 20.24 -5.79 2.04
CA ALA A 247 18.96 -5.30 1.56
C ALA A 247 18.53 -4.03 2.30
N LEU A 248 18.66 -3.99 3.64
CA LEU A 248 18.37 -2.79 4.43
C LEU A 248 19.30 -1.62 4.05
N HIS A 249 20.57 -1.90 3.82
CA HIS A 249 21.52 -0.89 3.32
C HIS A 249 21.05 -0.33 1.96
N ALA A 250 20.61 -1.18 1.04
CA ALA A 250 20.08 -0.75 -0.26
C ALA A 250 18.81 0.12 -0.12
N ILE A 251 17.93 -0.18 0.84
CA ILE A 251 16.74 0.62 1.15
C ILE A 251 17.15 2.03 1.62
N THR A 252 17.99 2.07 2.66
CA THR A 252 18.40 3.31 3.34
C THR A 252 19.31 4.22 2.50
N HIS A 253 20.03 3.66 1.52
CA HIS A 253 20.96 4.39 0.65
C HIS A 253 20.46 4.50 -0.81
N SER A 254 19.18 4.24 -1.05
CA SER A 254 18.55 4.31 -2.38
C SER A 254 18.48 5.72 -2.98
N GLY A 255 18.65 6.75 -2.15
CA GLY A 255 18.41 8.15 -2.53
C GLY A 255 16.92 8.55 -2.49
N VAL A 256 16.03 7.68 -2.00
CA VAL A 256 14.66 8.04 -1.61
C VAL A 256 14.73 8.85 -0.31
N PRO A 257 13.91 9.91 -0.12
CA PRO A 257 13.90 10.68 1.12
C PRO A 257 13.68 9.79 2.34
N GLY A 258 14.47 10.00 3.41
CA GLY A 258 14.49 9.13 4.58
C GLY A 258 13.14 8.97 5.29
N GLY A 259 12.31 10.01 5.28
CA GLY A 259 10.93 9.95 5.80
C GLY A 259 10.05 8.92 5.08
N HIS A 260 10.14 8.83 3.75
CA HIS A 260 9.38 7.83 2.99
C HIS A 260 9.85 6.41 3.27
N THR A 261 11.18 6.19 3.34
CA THR A 261 11.70 4.85 3.67
C THR A 261 11.43 4.46 5.12
N ALA A 262 11.36 5.43 6.03
CA ALA A 262 10.94 5.19 7.41
C ALA A 262 9.46 4.81 7.50
N GLU A 263 8.58 5.46 6.74
CA GLU A 263 7.16 5.08 6.64
C GLU A 263 7.01 3.65 6.12
N ASP A 264 7.65 3.32 4.99
CA ASP A 264 7.63 1.97 4.41
C ASP A 264 8.15 0.91 5.42
N LEU A 265 9.28 1.19 6.10
CA LEU A 265 9.85 0.27 7.08
C LEU A 265 8.99 0.12 8.34
N ALA A 266 8.33 1.19 8.80
CA ALA A 266 7.40 1.12 9.91
C ALA A 266 6.23 0.17 9.59
N THR A 267 5.65 0.29 8.38
CA THR A 267 4.59 -0.62 7.92
C THR A 267 5.08 -2.07 7.85
N VAL A 268 6.28 -2.31 7.33
CA VAL A 268 6.86 -3.67 7.24
C VAL A 268 7.01 -4.31 8.62
N VAL A 269 7.54 -3.57 9.59
CA VAL A 269 7.76 -4.07 10.96
C VAL A 269 6.46 -4.47 11.64
N LEU A 270 5.36 -3.77 11.34
CA LEU A 270 4.05 -4.06 11.91
C LEU A 270 3.34 -5.26 11.27
N LEU A 271 3.92 -5.90 10.26
CA LEU A 271 3.40 -7.16 9.73
C LEU A 271 3.50 -8.27 10.80
N PRO A 272 2.49 -9.15 10.94
CA PRO A 272 2.42 -10.13 12.04
C PRO A 272 3.64 -11.04 12.22
N TYR A 273 4.36 -11.33 11.13
CA TYR A 273 5.53 -12.22 11.13
C TYR A 273 6.87 -11.46 11.07
N ALA A 274 6.87 -10.14 10.86
CA ALA A 274 8.10 -9.42 10.53
C ALA A 274 9.07 -9.36 11.70
N LEU A 275 8.60 -8.95 12.88
CA LEU A 275 9.44 -8.82 14.08
C LEU A 275 10.14 -10.13 14.47
N SER A 276 9.49 -11.28 14.30
CA SER A 276 10.09 -12.58 14.60
C SER A 276 11.06 -13.08 13.53
N SER A 277 11.01 -12.51 12.32
CA SER A 277 11.82 -12.95 11.16
C SER A 277 13.01 -12.03 10.88
N LEU A 278 12.96 -10.78 11.37
CA LEU A 278 14.07 -9.84 11.27
C LEU A 278 15.13 -10.14 12.33
N HIS A 279 16.39 -10.17 11.93
CA HIS A 279 17.52 -10.36 12.85
C HIS A 279 17.69 -9.14 13.77
N SER A 280 18.20 -9.33 14.97
CA SER A 280 18.37 -8.27 15.98
C SER A 280 19.19 -7.07 15.46
N ASP A 281 20.22 -7.33 14.66
CA ASP A 281 21.08 -6.28 14.09
C ASP A 281 20.34 -5.47 13.01
N THR A 282 19.48 -6.14 12.24
CA THR A 282 18.59 -5.50 11.26
C THR A 282 17.55 -4.65 11.98
N LEU A 283 16.90 -5.19 13.02
CA LEU A 283 15.94 -4.46 13.85
C LEU A 283 16.56 -3.22 14.48
N SER A 284 17.79 -3.33 14.99
CA SER A 284 18.52 -2.20 15.57
C SER A 284 18.81 -1.10 14.54
N GLN A 285 19.15 -1.48 13.30
CA GLN A 285 19.35 -0.52 12.21
C GLN A 285 18.04 0.11 11.75
N ILE A 286 16.94 -0.65 11.67
CA ILE A 286 15.61 -0.10 11.38
C ILE A 286 15.21 0.89 12.48
N GLN A 287 15.37 0.53 13.76
CA GLN A 287 15.07 1.42 14.89
C GLN A 287 15.83 2.75 14.76
N LYS A 288 17.13 2.68 14.47
CA LYS A 288 17.96 3.87 14.26
C LYS A 288 17.44 4.72 13.10
N HIS A 289 17.12 4.10 11.96
CA HIS A 289 16.58 4.80 10.79
C HIS A 289 15.24 5.47 11.09
N LEU A 290 14.34 4.80 11.82
CA LEU A 290 13.06 5.36 12.25
C LEU A 290 13.26 6.54 13.22
N ALA A 291 14.22 6.46 14.14
CA ALA A 291 14.52 7.54 15.08
C ALA A 291 15.10 8.78 14.39
N GLU A 292 15.93 8.60 13.35
CA GLU A 292 16.49 9.70 12.54
C GLU A 292 15.45 10.34 11.60
N ASN A 293 14.33 9.65 11.33
CA ASN A 293 13.32 10.05 10.37
C ASN A 293 11.90 10.01 10.98
N GLN A 294 11.74 10.59 12.17
CA GLN A 294 10.43 10.74 12.80
C GLN A 294 9.47 11.53 11.88
N PRO A 295 8.21 11.08 11.71
CA PRO A 295 7.19 11.85 11.00
C PRO A 295 7.01 13.21 11.66
N VAL A 296 7.20 14.27 10.87
CA VAL A 296 6.99 15.64 11.30
C VAL A 296 5.60 16.05 10.88
N PHE A 297 4.75 16.37 11.85
CA PHE A 297 3.49 17.05 11.54
C PHE A 297 3.79 18.43 10.95
N PRO A 298 2.95 18.95 10.02
CA PRO A 298 3.13 20.28 9.46
C PRO A 298 3.34 21.35 10.54
N ASP A 299 4.17 22.37 10.23
CA ASP A 299 4.60 23.41 11.17
C ASP A 299 3.42 24.22 11.75
N ALA A 300 2.29 24.29 11.04
CA ALA A 300 1.06 24.82 11.61
C ALA A 300 0.43 23.76 12.50
N LEU A 301 0.48 23.97 13.82
CA LEU A 301 -0.18 23.13 14.83
C LEU A 301 -1.69 22.94 14.55
N ALA A 302 -2.31 23.86 13.81
CA ALA A 302 -3.70 23.82 13.36
C ALA A 302 -3.93 23.03 12.05
N THR A 303 -2.93 22.34 11.52
CA THR A 303 -3.10 21.47 10.35
C THR A 303 -2.59 20.08 10.71
N ILE A 304 -3.51 19.22 11.13
CA ILE A 304 -3.25 17.78 11.28
C ILE A 304 -4.21 17.08 10.33
N ASP A 305 -3.65 16.39 9.34
CA ASP A 305 -4.42 15.45 8.53
C ASP A 305 -4.61 14.15 9.33
N PHE A 306 -5.75 13.49 9.13
CA PHE A 306 -5.96 12.13 9.62
C PHE A 306 -4.84 11.20 9.16
N LEU A 307 -4.35 11.39 7.93
CA LEU A 307 -3.23 10.60 7.41
C LEU A 307 -1.93 10.82 8.21
N ASP A 308 -1.67 12.03 8.70
CA ASP A 308 -0.50 12.31 9.53
C ASP A 308 -0.58 11.60 10.88
N LEU A 309 -1.77 11.52 11.47
CA LEU A 309 -2.00 10.75 12.70
C LEU A 309 -1.77 9.26 12.50
N VAL A 310 -2.25 8.71 11.37
CA VAL A 310 -2.00 7.30 11.02
C VAL A 310 -0.51 7.05 10.87
N ARG A 311 0.20 7.87 10.09
CA ARG A 311 1.66 7.76 9.89
C ARG A 311 2.43 7.83 11.21
N TYR A 312 2.09 8.79 12.07
CA TYR A 312 2.74 8.93 13.37
C TYR A 312 2.44 7.74 14.29
N SER A 313 1.19 7.27 14.31
CA SER A 313 0.78 6.08 15.07
C SER A 313 1.53 4.82 14.63
N ASP A 314 1.66 4.61 13.31
CA ASP A 314 2.37 3.46 12.76
C ASP A 314 3.86 3.53 13.07
N TRP A 315 4.50 4.70 12.89
CA TRP A 315 5.89 4.92 13.30
C TRP A 315 6.12 4.65 14.79
N LEU A 316 5.25 5.19 15.66
CA LEU A 316 5.34 5.03 17.10
C LEU A 316 5.16 3.57 17.51
N SER A 317 4.20 2.88 16.89
CA SER A 317 3.95 1.46 17.12
C SER A 317 5.13 0.60 16.66
N ALA A 318 5.73 0.92 15.51
CA ALA A 318 6.88 0.22 14.97
C ALA A 318 8.10 0.37 15.88
N ILE A 319 8.45 1.60 16.30
CA ILE A 319 9.56 1.83 17.25
C ILE A 319 9.33 1.06 18.55
N ALA A 320 8.14 1.20 19.14
CA ALA A 320 7.80 0.53 20.38
C ALA A 320 7.87 -0.99 20.27
N ALA A 321 7.46 -1.56 19.14
CA ALA A 321 7.48 -3.00 18.90
C ALA A 321 8.92 -3.52 18.70
N ILE A 322 9.77 -2.76 18.00
CA ILE A 322 11.19 -3.08 17.89
C ILE A 322 11.87 -3.04 19.25
N GLU A 323 11.62 -2.00 20.05
CA GLU A 323 12.16 -1.87 21.40
C GLU A 323 11.74 -3.03 22.31
N ALA A 324 10.45 -3.39 22.27
CA ALA A 324 9.93 -4.53 23.01
C ALA A 324 10.54 -5.86 22.55
N SER A 325 10.80 -6.01 21.25
CA SER A 325 11.47 -7.19 20.68
C SER A 325 12.94 -7.29 21.12
N LEU A 326 13.69 -6.19 21.06
CA LEU A 326 15.13 -6.16 21.37
C LEU A 326 15.43 -6.20 22.88
N SER A 327 14.67 -5.45 23.68
CA SER A 327 14.92 -5.27 25.11
C SER A 327 13.96 -6.04 26.01
N GLY A 328 12.95 -6.71 25.43
CA GLY A 328 11.83 -7.29 26.15
C GLY A 328 10.82 -6.24 26.65
N GLY A 329 9.70 -6.75 27.17
CA GLY A 329 8.61 -5.97 27.73
C GLY A 329 7.39 -5.86 26.83
N SER A 330 6.50 -4.92 27.13
CA SER A 330 5.24 -4.70 26.41
C SER A 330 5.36 -3.53 25.44
N THR A 331 4.95 -3.74 24.19
CA THR A 331 4.83 -2.67 23.18
C THR A 331 3.95 -1.52 23.68
N ILE A 332 2.83 -1.84 24.33
CA ILE A 332 1.92 -0.82 24.90
C ILE A 332 2.62 0.02 25.97
N ASP A 333 3.45 -0.61 26.80
CA ASP A 333 4.23 0.09 27.82
C ASP A 333 5.28 1.03 27.23
N ARG A 334 5.86 0.67 26.07
CA ARG A 334 6.81 1.51 25.32
C ARG A 334 6.09 2.69 24.68
N ILE A 335 4.96 2.47 24.00
CA ILE A 335 4.12 3.53 23.42
C ILE A 335 3.74 4.56 24.50
N ALA A 336 3.21 4.09 25.64
CA ALA A 336 2.83 4.95 26.75
C ALA A 336 4.01 5.78 27.30
N THR A 337 5.21 5.19 27.31
CA THR A 337 6.43 5.89 27.72
C THR A 337 6.79 6.99 26.73
N VAL A 338 6.87 6.67 25.44
CA VAL A 338 7.32 7.61 24.39
C VAL A 338 6.42 8.84 24.30
N VAL A 339 5.09 8.69 24.30
CA VAL A 339 4.18 9.85 24.22
C VAL A 339 4.24 10.75 25.46
N MET A 340 4.70 10.21 26.58
CA MET A 340 4.86 10.96 27.83
C MET A 340 6.26 11.52 28.04
N GLN A 341 7.24 11.20 27.17
CA GLN A 341 8.59 11.76 27.27
C GLN A 341 8.57 13.31 27.23
N GLU A 342 9.55 13.91 27.90
CA GLU A 342 9.79 15.35 27.83
C GLU A 342 10.22 15.72 26.41
N GLY A 343 9.64 16.78 25.84
CA GLY A 343 9.88 17.19 24.45
C GLY A 343 9.15 16.36 23.39
N ALA A 344 8.44 15.30 23.75
CA ALA A 344 7.60 14.57 22.79
C ALA A 344 6.44 15.45 22.29
N ASP A 345 6.18 15.41 20.97
CA ASP A 345 5.10 16.16 20.35
C ASP A 345 3.73 15.75 20.94
N PRO A 346 2.94 16.70 21.50
CA PRO A 346 1.65 16.37 22.11
C PRO A 346 0.64 15.80 21.11
N ARG A 347 0.80 16.03 19.81
CA ARG A 347 -0.02 15.43 18.74
C ARG A 347 0.16 13.91 18.67
N GLY A 348 1.26 13.36 19.21
CA GLY A 348 1.44 11.93 19.39
C GLY A 348 0.39 11.28 20.30
N LEU A 349 -0.15 12.01 21.29
CA LEU A 349 -1.28 11.54 22.10
C LEU A 349 -2.57 11.45 21.28
N LEU A 350 -2.80 12.40 20.36
CA LEU A 350 -3.93 12.34 19.43
C LEU A 350 -3.81 11.12 18.51
N ALA A 351 -2.60 10.87 17.98
CA ALA A 351 -2.33 9.72 17.12
C ALA A 351 -2.61 8.39 17.85
N VAL A 352 -2.15 8.27 19.10
CA VAL A 352 -2.44 7.08 19.93
C VAL A 352 -3.93 6.90 20.16
N VAL A 353 -4.67 7.97 20.49
CA VAL A 353 -6.11 7.88 20.72
C VAL A 353 -6.89 7.50 19.46
N ALA A 354 -6.42 7.92 18.28
CA ALA A 354 -6.99 7.53 17.00
C ALA A 354 -6.61 6.09 16.57
N SER A 355 -5.67 5.45 17.27
CA SER A 355 -5.16 4.13 16.93
C SER A 355 -5.93 2.98 17.59
N PRO A 356 -5.81 1.74 17.07
CA PRO A 356 -6.32 0.54 17.74
C PRO A 356 -5.73 0.30 19.15
N ALA A 357 -4.59 0.92 19.47
CA ALA A 357 -3.92 0.76 20.77
C ALA A 357 -4.47 1.68 21.86
N ALA A 358 -5.40 2.60 21.54
CA ALA A 358 -5.89 3.65 22.43
C ALA A 358 -6.27 3.13 23.82
N GLU A 359 -7.16 2.12 23.89
CA GLU A 359 -7.65 1.60 25.18
C GLU A 359 -6.54 0.99 26.04
N ALA A 360 -5.63 0.23 25.42
CA ALA A 360 -4.54 -0.40 26.13
C ALA A 360 -3.55 0.66 26.67
N VAL A 361 -3.21 1.66 25.85
CA VAL A 361 -2.30 2.73 26.24
C VAL A 361 -2.90 3.62 27.32
N THR A 362 -4.17 4.02 27.20
CA THR A 362 -4.85 4.86 28.22
C THR A 362 -4.95 4.13 29.56
N ARG A 363 -5.22 2.82 29.55
CA ARG A 363 -5.19 1.98 30.75
C ARG A 363 -3.80 1.96 31.38
N THR A 364 -2.74 1.78 30.58
CA THR A 364 -1.36 1.85 31.07
C THR A 364 -1.03 3.21 31.67
N LEU A 365 -1.43 4.31 31.03
CA LEU A 365 -1.25 5.67 31.56
C LEU A 365 -1.97 5.85 32.90
N ALA A 366 -3.19 5.34 33.02
CA ALA A 366 -3.96 5.39 34.28
C ALA A 366 -3.29 4.58 35.39
N GLN A 367 -2.81 3.37 35.09
CA GLN A 367 -2.06 2.52 36.04
C GLN A 367 -0.78 3.19 36.53
N ARG A 368 -0.15 4.02 35.69
CA ARG A 368 1.05 4.80 36.03
C ARG A 368 0.76 6.14 36.70
N GLY A 369 -0.52 6.50 36.89
CA GLY A 369 -0.91 7.82 37.42
C GLY A 369 -0.60 8.99 36.47
N GLN A 370 -0.42 8.72 35.17
CA GLN A 370 -0.03 9.72 34.16
C GLN A 370 -1.22 10.35 33.43
N THR A 371 -2.46 9.97 33.74
CA THR A 371 -3.68 10.50 33.10
C THR A 371 -3.76 12.03 33.12
N ALA A 372 -3.54 12.65 34.29
CA ALA A 372 -3.63 14.11 34.44
C ALA A 372 -2.55 14.84 33.62
N ALA A 373 -1.34 14.29 33.59
CA ALA A 373 -0.24 14.84 32.79
C ALA A 373 -0.53 14.74 31.28
N ALA A 374 -1.10 13.62 30.83
CA ALA A 374 -1.50 13.44 29.43
C ALA A 374 -2.63 14.43 29.04
N GLN A 375 -3.64 14.60 29.89
CA GLN A 375 -4.69 15.60 29.68
C GLN A 375 -4.15 17.02 29.65
N GLN A 376 -3.17 17.33 30.51
CA GLN A 376 -2.50 18.64 30.53
C GLN A 376 -1.70 18.90 29.24
N LYS A 377 -0.97 17.91 28.73
CA LYS A 377 -0.28 18.03 27.43
C LYS A 377 -1.25 18.37 26.29
N LEU A 378 -2.40 17.68 26.25
CA LEU A 378 -3.46 17.96 25.28
C LEU A 378 -4.11 19.34 25.50
N ALA A 379 -4.28 19.77 26.75
CA ALA A 379 -4.83 21.09 27.06
C ALA A 379 -3.90 22.21 26.57
N LEU A 380 -2.58 22.05 26.72
CA LEU A 380 -1.60 23.01 26.19
C LEU A 380 -1.69 23.10 24.66
N LEU A 381 -1.78 21.96 23.96
CA LEU A 381 -1.99 21.94 22.51
C LEU A 381 -3.27 22.69 22.10
N SER A 382 -4.35 22.58 22.87
CA SER A 382 -5.61 23.31 22.59
C SER A 382 -5.45 24.84 22.66
N LEU A 383 -4.52 25.35 23.46
CA LEU A 383 -4.26 26.79 23.56
C LEU A 383 -3.53 27.33 22.34
N GLU A 384 -2.80 26.47 21.62
CA GLU A 384 -2.01 26.83 20.45
C GLU A 384 -2.84 26.83 19.14
N VAL A 385 -4.07 26.31 19.18
CA VAL A 385 -4.99 26.19 18.03
C VAL A 385 -6.38 26.81 18.30
N PRO A 386 -6.48 28.07 18.78
CA PRO A 386 -7.72 28.62 19.34
C PRO A 386 -8.85 28.81 18.32
N ASN A 387 -8.54 28.86 17.01
CA ASN A 387 -9.51 29.10 15.94
C ASN A 387 -9.85 27.85 15.13
N ASP A 388 -9.27 26.69 15.45
CA ASP A 388 -9.54 25.43 14.76
C ASP A 388 -10.55 24.59 15.54
N VAL A 389 -11.81 24.65 15.09
CA VAL A 389 -12.93 23.92 15.69
C VAL A 389 -12.78 22.41 15.56
N ALA A 390 -12.19 21.92 14.47
CA ALA A 390 -11.99 20.49 14.25
C ALA A 390 -10.93 19.97 15.20
N MET A 391 -9.79 20.67 15.30
CA MET A 391 -8.72 20.33 16.23
C MET A 391 -9.18 20.38 17.68
N ALA A 392 -9.88 21.44 18.08
CA ALA A 392 -10.41 21.57 19.43
C ALA A 392 -11.38 20.44 19.80
N ARG A 393 -12.15 19.93 18.82
CA ARG A 393 -13.02 18.76 19.01
C ARG A 393 -12.20 17.49 19.22
N MET A 394 -11.22 17.22 18.35
CA MET A 394 -10.36 16.04 18.47
C MET A 394 -9.61 16.01 19.79
N ILE A 395 -9.07 17.16 20.23
CA ILE A 395 -8.39 17.30 21.52
C ILE A 395 -9.34 16.98 22.67
N ARG A 396 -10.57 17.49 22.64
CA ARG A 396 -11.58 17.22 23.68
C ARG A 396 -11.95 15.75 23.73
N GLU A 397 -12.22 15.13 22.58
CA GLU A 397 -12.51 13.69 22.49
C GLU A 397 -11.36 12.85 23.03
N ALA A 398 -10.11 13.24 22.73
CA ALA A 398 -8.93 12.57 23.27
C ALA A 398 -8.78 12.74 24.79
N GLN A 399 -9.05 13.93 25.32
CA GLN A 399 -9.08 14.17 26.77
C GLN A 399 -10.14 13.33 27.47
N ASP A 400 -11.33 13.18 26.87
CA ASP A 400 -12.40 12.34 27.39
C ASP A 400 -12.01 10.87 27.38
N ILE A 401 -11.43 10.37 26.28
CA ILE A 401 -10.98 8.98 26.16
C ILE A 401 -9.89 8.67 27.19
N ILE A 402 -8.91 9.56 27.38
CA ILE A 402 -7.84 9.41 28.38
C ILE A 402 -8.39 9.51 29.81
N GLY A 403 -9.38 10.38 30.05
CA GLY A 403 -9.96 10.64 31.36
C GLY A 403 -10.96 9.58 31.85
N ARG A 404 -11.49 8.75 30.95
CA ARG A 404 -12.39 7.65 31.32
C ARG A 404 -11.64 6.67 32.22
N ARG A 405 -12.17 6.44 33.42
CA ARG A 405 -11.69 5.34 34.26
C ARG A 405 -11.93 4.03 33.51
N PRO A 406 -10.90 3.18 33.36
CA PRO A 406 -11.13 1.83 32.87
C PRO A 406 -12.09 1.11 33.83
N PRO A 407 -13.01 0.28 33.31
CA PRO A 407 -14.00 -0.45 34.10
C PRO A 407 -13.36 -1.40 35.13
#